data_AF-K1PNR6-F1
#
_entry.id   AF-K1PNR6-F1
#
_cell.length_a   1.000
_cell.length_b   1.000
_cell.length_c   1.000
_cell.angle_alpha   90.00
_cell.angle_beta   90.00
_cell.angle_gamma   90.00
#
_symmetry.space_group_name_H-M   'P 1'
#
loop_
_entity.id
_entity.type
_entity.pdbx_description
1 polymer ?
#
loop_
_entity_poly.entity_id
_entity_poly.type
_entity_poly.pdbx_seq_one_letter_code
_entity_poly.pdbx_strand_id
1 'polypeptide(L)'
;MSSPTKLAQPLGCRSGNMAEKNETDFILNYMSEVEAVAEEILTSKQHMIELDKKRQKSREAIRVLQKDKTSTKQWVCFGNMFIKMPSKETKLLLEKGI
;
A
#
# COMPACT_ATOMS: atom_id res chain seq x y z
N MET A 1 -8.34 25.15 74.72
CA MET A 1 -7.25 24.18 74.95
C MET A 1 -7.81 22.83 74.49
N SER A 2 -7.30 22.09 73.53
CA SER A 2 -5.94 21.79 73.09
C SER A 2 -6.03 21.27 71.65
N SER A 3 -5.23 21.81 70.73
CA SER A 3 -4.75 21.05 69.56
C SER A 3 -3.37 20.51 69.94
N PRO A 4 -2.92 19.33 69.45
CA PRO A 4 -2.00 19.39 68.30
C PRO A 4 -1.89 18.13 67.40
N THR A 5 -1.28 18.36 66.22
CA THR A 5 -0.37 17.51 65.43
C THR A 5 -0.87 16.44 64.43
N LYS A 6 -0.45 16.66 63.17
CA LYS A 6 -0.37 15.73 62.02
C LYS A 6 0.36 14.42 62.38
N LEU A 7 -0.13 13.30 61.85
CA LEU A 7 0.71 12.15 61.49
C LEU A 7 0.33 11.69 60.09
N ALA A 8 1.37 11.53 59.28
CA ALA A 8 1.32 11.18 57.88
C ALA A 8 1.38 9.65 57.69
N GLN A 9 0.93 9.22 56.50
CA GLN A 9 1.33 8.00 55.76
C GLN A 9 0.66 6.66 56.16
N PRO A 10 0.53 5.68 55.23
CA PRO A 10 1.33 5.53 54.01
C PRO A 10 0.58 5.45 52.68
N LEU A 11 1.35 5.81 51.65
CA LEU A 11 1.16 5.42 50.26
C LEU A 11 0.85 3.92 50.21
N GLY A 12 -0.39 3.59 49.87
CA GLY A 12 -0.75 2.21 49.56
C GLY A 12 0.10 1.76 48.38
N CYS A 13 0.99 0.80 48.64
CA CYS A 13 1.85 0.15 47.66
C CYS A 13 0.98 -0.31 46.49
N ARG A 14 1.13 0.34 45.32
CA ARG A 14 0.58 -0.13 44.04
C ARG A 14 1.42 -1.30 43.55
N SER A 15 1.42 -2.39 44.29
CA SER A 15 2.19 -3.60 43.97
C SER A 15 1.27 -4.60 43.28
N GLY A 16 1.12 -4.43 41.97
CA GLY A 16 0.35 -5.35 41.14
C GLY A 16 -0.15 -4.67 39.86
N ASN A 17 0.76 -4.29 38.96
CA ASN A 17 0.47 -3.77 37.61
C ASN A 17 1.70 -3.77 36.66
N MET A 18 2.80 -4.45 37.01
CA MET A 18 4.06 -4.38 36.24
C MET A 18 4.26 -5.60 35.34
N ALA A 19 3.82 -6.79 35.76
CA ALA A 19 3.96 -8.02 34.99
C ALA A 19 2.94 -8.13 33.84
N GLU A 20 1.69 -7.74 34.09
CA GLU A 20 0.61 -7.79 33.09
C GLU A 20 0.88 -6.82 31.92
N LYS A 21 1.45 -5.63 32.20
CA LYS A 21 1.88 -4.68 31.18
C LYS A 21 2.92 -5.26 30.21
N ASN A 22 3.91 -5.98 30.73
CA ASN A 22 4.97 -6.54 29.90
C ASN A 22 4.44 -7.64 28.96
N GLU A 23 3.48 -8.43 29.42
CA GLU A 23 2.84 -9.48 28.61
C GLU A 23 1.91 -8.86 27.54
N THR A 24 1.11 -7.86 27.90
CA THR A 24 0.26 -7.15 26.92
C THR A 24 1.10 -6.43 25.87
N ASP A 25 2.18 -5.77 26.27
CA ASP A 25 3.07 -5.04 25.34
C ASP A 25 3.77 -6.01 24.38
N PHE A 26 4.18 -7.18 24.87
CA PHE A 26 4.74 -8.23 24.03
C PHE A 26 3.73 -8.73 22.98
N ILE A 27 2.50 -9.03 23.39
CA ILE A 27 1.46 -9.50 22.47
C ILE A 27 1.13 -8.44 21.43
N LEU A 28 1.03 -7.16 21.82
CA LEU A 28 0.75 -6.06 20.89
C LEU A 28 1.87 -5.89 19.86
N ASN A 29 3.13 -5.94 20.28
CA ASN A 29 4.26 -5.84 19.37
C ASN A 29 4.27 -7.03 18.39
N TYR A 30 4.05 -8.25 18.89
CA TYR A 30 3.97 -9.43 18.05
C TYR A 30 2.83 -9.34 17.03
N MET A 31 1.64 -8.92 17.44
CA MET A 31 0.51 -8.71 16.52
C MET A 31 0.83 -7.63 15.48
N SER A 32 1.48 -6.55 15.88
CA SER A 32 1.89 -5.48 14.94
C SER A 32 2.90 -5.97 13.89
N GLU A 33 3.84 -6.83 14.28
CA GLU A 33 4.80 -7.44 13.35
C GLU A 33 4.09 -8.35 12.35
N VAL A 34 3.15 -9.17 12.83
CA VAL A 34 2.34 -10.05 11.99
C VAL A 34 1.48 -9.24 11.01
N GLU A 35 0.84 -8.17 11.48
CA GLU A 35 0.01 -7.29 10.65
C GLU A 35 0.84 -6.59 9.56
N ALA A 36 2.04 -6.10 9.89
CA ALA A 36 2.91 -5.46 8.91
C ALA A 36 3.29 -6.42 7.76
N VAL A 37 3.64 -7.66 8.09
CA VAL A 37 3.96 -8.69 7.08
C VAL A 37 2.72 -9.07 6.27
N ALA A 38 1.56 -9.17 6.92
CA ALA A 38 0.31 -9.46 6.23
C ALA A 38 -0.06 -8.35 5.22
N GLU A 39 0.10 -7.08 5.59
CA GLU A 39 -0.14 -5.93 4.72
C GLU A 39 0.81 -5.93 3.52
N GLU A 40 2.10 -6.21 3.71
CA GLU A 40 3.08 -6.30 2.63
C GLU A 40 2.70 -7.40 1.61
N ILE A 41 2.30 -8.58 2.10
CA ILE A 41 1.89 -9.70 1.24
C ILE A 41 0.64 -9.34 0.44
N LEU A 42 -0.37 -8.76 1.08
CA LEU A 42 -1.61 -8.36 0.41
C LEU A 42 -1.37 -7.27 -0.63
N THR A 43 -0.57 -6.27 -0.29
CA THR A 43 -0.17 -5.18 -1.19
C THR A 43 0.60 -5.73 -2.40
N SER A 44 1.56 -6.62 -2.17
CA SER A 44 2.32 -7.27 -3.24
C SER A 44 1.43 -8.07 -4.18
N LYS A 45 0.46 -8.83 -3.63
CA LYS A 45 -0.55 -9.54 -4.43
C LYS A 45 -1.38 -8.60 -5.28
N GLN A 46 -1.81 -7.47 -4.71
CA GLN A 46 -2.58 -6.47 -5.44
C GLN A 46 -1.75 -5.85 -6.57
N HIS A 47 -0.49 -5.49 -6.32
CA HIS A 47 0.42 -4.98 -7.34
C HIS A 47 0.64 -5.97 -8.49
N MET A 48 0.77 -7.27 -8.21
CA MET A 48 0.87 -8.28 -9.26
C MET A 48 -0.38 -8.29 -10.16
N ILE A 49 -1.56 -8.21 -9.56
CA ILE A 49 -2.83 -8.19 -10.30
C ILE A 49 -2.92 -6.93 -11.18
N GLU A 50 -2.52 -5.78 -10.66
CA GLU A 50 -2.55 -4.51 -11.41
C GLU A 50 -1.56 -4.50 -12.55
N LEU A 51 -0.35 -5.00 -12.32
CA LEU A 51 0.67 -5.15 -13.36
C LEU A 51 0.21 -6.11 -14.45
N ASP A 52 -0.40 -7.24 -14.08
CA ASP A 52 -0.97 -8.14 -15.08
C ASP A 52 -2.10 -7.45 -15.85
N LYS A 53 -3.07 -6.81 -15.18
CA LYS A 53 -4.14 -6.05 -15.84
C LYS A 53 -3.58 -5.01 -16.83
N LYS A 54 -2.52 -4.28 -16.46
CA LYS A 54 -1.84 -3.31 -17.34
C LYS A 54 -1.25 -4.02 -18.56
N ARG A 55 -0.57 -5.16 -18.35
CA ARG A 55 -0.01 -6.00 -19.42
C ARG A 55 -1.08 -6.55 -20.37
N GLN A 56 -2.21 -7.02 -19.84
CA GLN A 56 -3.34 -7.52 -20.64
C GLN A 56 -3.89 -6.40 -21.53
N LYS A 57 -4.13 -5.21 -20.96
CA LYS A 57 -4.60 -4.02 -21.71
C LYS A 57 -3.61 -3.61 -22.81
N SER A 58 -2.30 -3.59 -22.52
CA SER A 58 -1.29 -3.30 -23.54
C SER A 58 -1.31 -4.31 -24.68
N ARG A 59 -1.51 -5.62 -24.38
CA ARG A 59 -1.64 -6.65 -25.42
C ARG A 59 -2.88 -6.44 -26.28
N GLU A 60 -4.02 -6.11 -25.68
CA GLU A 60 -5.25 -5.77 -26.41
C GLU A 60 -5.04 -4.56 -27.32
N ALA A 61 -4.43 -3.49 -26.81
CA ALA A 61 -4.11 -2.29 -27.58
C ALA A 61 -3.21 -2.62 -28.79
N ILE A 62 -2.13 -3.38 -28.60
CA ILE A 62 -1.26 -3.82 -29.70
C ILE A 62 -2.05 -4.64 -30.74
N ARG A 63 -2.94 -5.53 -30.30
CA ARG A 63 -3.76 -6.35 -31.21
C ARG A 63 -4.70 -5.49 -32.05
N VAL A 64 -5.31 -4.46 -31.46
CA VAL A 64 -6.15 -3.48 -32.17
C VAL A 64 -5.30 -2.72 -33.19
N LEU A 65 -4.14 -2.19 -32.78
CA LEU A 65 -3.23 -1.48 -33.69
C LEU A 65 -2.75 -2.32 -34.87
N GLN A 66 -2.57 -3.63 -34.68
CA GLN A 66 -2.19 -4.54 -35.76
C GLN A 66 -3.35 -4.84 -36.72
N LYS A 67 -4.59 -4.85 -36.22
CA LYS A 67 -5.79 -5.06 -37.04
C LYS A 67 -6.11 -3.80 -37.87
N ASP A 68 -5.90 -2.62 -37.30
CA ASP A 68 -6.14 -1.34 -37.95
C ASP A 68 -5.00 -0.96 -38.90
N LYS A 69 -4.96 -1.60 -40.07
CA LYS A 69 -3.97 -1.33 -41.13
C LYS A 69 -4.24 -0.04 -41.92
N THR A 70 -5.41 0.55 -41.75
CA THR A 70 -5.86 1.74 -42.50
C THR A 70 -5.39 3.04 -41.85
N SER A 71 -5.19 3.05 -40.53
CA SER A 71 -4.82 4.26 -39.80
C SER A 71 -3.31 4.35 -39.56
N THR A 72 -2.70 5.40 -40.10
CA THR A 72 -1.25 5.67 -39.98
C THR A 72 -0.87 6.37 -38.66
N LYS A 73 -1.85 6.95 -37.96
CA LYS A 73 -1.66 7.72 -36.72
C LYS A 73 -2.73 7.38 -35.70
N GLN A 74 -2.35 7.36 -34.43
CA GLN A 74 -3.19 6.94 -33.31
C GLN A 74 -3.17 8.00 -32.23
N TRP A 75 -4.30 8.15 -31.55
CA TRP A 75 -4.41 9.01 -30.37
C TRP A 75 -4.02 8.21 -29.14
N VAL A 76 -3.08 8.74 -28.37
CA VAL A 76 -2.60 8.14 -27.11
C VAL A 76 -2.87 9.11 -25.98
N CYS A 77 -3.40 8.60 -24.87
CA CYS A 77 -3.55 9.38 -23.65
C CYS A 77 -2.21 9.43 -22.89
N PHE A 78 -1.80 10.63 -22.50
CA PHE A 78 -0.63 10.86 -21.65
C PHE A 78 -1.04 11.80 -20.52
N GLY A 79 -1.26 11.25 -19.34
CA GLY A 79 -1.85 11.98 -18.21
C GLY A 79 -3.24 12.48 -18.55
N ASN A 80 -3.40 13.80 -18.61
CA ASN A 80 -4.63 14.50 -18.96
C ASN A 80 -4.69 14.97 -20.44
N MET A 81 -3.69 14.63 -21.26
CA MET A 81 -3.60 15.07 -22.65
C MET A 81 -3.76 13.91 -23.63
N PHE A 82 -4.16 14.23 -24.87
CA PHE A 82 -4.17 13.29 -25.99
C PHE A 82 -3.15 13.72 -27.04
N ILE A 83 -2.23 12.82 -27.38
CA ILE A 83 -1.15 13.05 -28.35
C ILE A 83 -1.40 12.17 -29.56
N LYS A 84 -1.34 12.76 -30.76
CA LYS A 84 -1.42 12.01 -32.01
C LYS A 84 -0.03 11.60 -32.45
N MET A 85 0.23 10.30 -32.51
CA MET A 85 1.54 9.77 -32.88
C MET A 85 1.41 8.66 -33.94
N PRO A 86 2.46 8.37 -34.73
CA PRO A 86 2.42 7.31 -35.73
C PRO A 86 2.17 5.92 -35.11
N SER A 87 1.39 5.07 -35.79
CA SER A 87 1.02 3.74 -35.28
C SER A 87 2.23 2.85 -34.95
N LYS A 88 3.34 3.01 -35.68
CA LYS A 88 4.60 2.27 -35.42
C LYS A 88 5.26 2.68 -34.10
N GLU A 89 5.30 3.97 -33.81
CA GLU A 89 5.88 4.49 -32.56
C GLU A 89 4.99 4.13 -31.38
N THR A 90 3.66 4.22 -31.52
CA THR A 90 2.73 3.77 -30.47
C THR A 90 2.92 2.31 -30.13
N LYS A 91 3.08 1.46 -31.15
CA LYS A 91 3.31 0.02 -30.96
C LYS A 91 4.59 -0.23 -30.16
N LEU A 92 5.69 0.45 -30.53
CA LEU A 92 6.96 0.34 -29.85
C LEU A 92 6.89 0.83 -28.38
N LEU A 93 6.12 1.90 -28.13
CA LEU A 93 5.86 2.39 -26.77
C LEU A 93 5.12 1.35 -25.92
N LEU A 94 4.08 0.72 -26.48
CA LEU A 94 3.30 -0.32 -25.79
C LEU A 94 4.11 -1.61 -25.56
N GLU A 95 5.03 -1.96 -26.46
CA GLU A 95 5.90 -3.14 -26.35
C GLU A 95 6.99 -2.98 -25.29
N LYS A 96 7.55 -1.78 -25.13
CA LYS A 96 8.55 -1.47 -24.10
C LYS A 96 7.97 -1.41 -22.68
N GLY A 97 6.64 -1.37 -22.57
CA GLY A 97 5.93 -1.15 -21.32
C GLY A 97 5.80 0.35 -21.03
N ILE A 98 4.56 0.81 -20.93
CA ILE A 98 4.22 2.00 -20.14
C ILE A 98 4.29 1.60 -18.68
#